data_AF-A0A485M7K5-F1
#
_entry.id   AF-A0A485M7K5-F1
#
_cell.length_a   1.000
_cell.length_b   1.000
_cell.length_c   1.000
_cell.angle_alpha   90.00
_cell.angle_beta   90.00
_cell.angle_gamma   90.00
#
_symmetry.space_group_name_H-M   'P 1'
#
loop_
_entity.id
_entity.type
_entity.pdbx_description
1 polymer ?
#
loop_
_entity_poly.entity_id
_entity_poly.type
_entity_poly.pdbx_seq_one_letter_code
_entity_poly.pdbx_strand_id
1 'polypeptide(L)'
;MISNAPHMLMFSLLASTLLAVVLLGLLNSFPWLSYALFLIFLGGVLILFTYISSLSSTHLFTSGGFKTVASFFILGAVLLLTPEALSEVGGWGLPPHNINMLIKELFTPIFYLIYLYLFAYLLITLLYVVVIMKIYYAPLRSAL
;
A
#
# COMPACT_ATOMS: atom_id res chain seq x y z
N MET A 1 8.73 -2.64 -23.23
CA MET A 1 10.02 -3.22 -22.78
C MET A 1 10.23 -2.84 -21.32
N ILE A 2 9.57 -3.57 -20.41
CA ILE A 2 9.70 -3.39 -18.95
C ILE A 2 10.56 -4.56 -18.48
N SER A 3 11.87 -4.41 -18.55
CA SER A 3 12.78 -5.48 -18.11
C SER A 3 14.14 -4.95 -17.74
N ASN A 4 14.22 -3.83 -17.03
CA ASN A 4 15.49 -3.32 -16.58
C ASN A 4 15.41 -3.15 -15.07
N ALA A 5 15.71 -4.26 -14.41
CA ALA A 5 15.95 -4.44 -12.98
C ALA A 5 14.74 -4.32 -12.02
N PRO A 6 14.63 -5.25 -11.06
CA PRO A 6 13.52 -5.34 -10.10
C PRO A 6 13.39 -4.09 -9.21
N HIS A 7 14.49 -3.37 -8.99
CA HIS A 7 14.50 -2.11 -8.25
C HIS A 7 13.71 -0.98 -8.95
N MET A 8 13.65 -0.97 -10.29
CA MET A 8 12.88 0.04 -11.04
C MET A 8 11.38 -0.21 -10.96
N LEU A 9 10.98 -1.50 -10.95
CA LEU A 9 9.58 -1.88 -10.71
C LEU A 9 9.13 -1.45 -9.31
N MET A 10 9.96 -1.71 -8.30
CA MET A 10 9.73 -1.26 -6.92
C MET A 10 9.50 0.25 -6.81
N PHE A 11 10.37 1.04 -7.44
CA PHE A 11 10.24 2.50 -7.42
C PHE A 11 8.98 2.99 -8.16
N SER A 12 8.63 2.38 -9.30
CA SER A 12 7.40 2.71 -10.02
C SER A 12 6.14 2.37 -9.23
N LEU A 13 6.15 1.26 -8.48
CA LEU A 13 5.01 0.84 -7.65
C LEU A 13 4.84 1.78 -6.45
N LEU A 14 5.94 2.19 -5.83
CA LEU A 14 5.92 3.15 -4.73
C LEU A 14 5.35 4.51 -5.21
N ALA A 15 5.79 5.00 -6.37
CA ALA A 15 5.27 6.25 -6.93
C ALA A 15 3.76 6.19 -7.26
N SER A 16 3.28 5.09 -7.85
CA SER A 16 1.87 4.95 -8.24
C SER A 16 0.93 4.84 -7.04
N THR A 17 1.38 4.16 -5.98
CA THR A 17 0.59 4.01 -4.75
C THR A 17 0.57 5.26 -3.89
N LEU A 18 1.67 6.03 -3.86
CA LEU A 18 1.66 7.38 -3.28
C LEU A 18 0.62 8.26 -3.96
N LEU A 19 0.55 8.23 -5.30
CA LEU A 19 -0.46 8.96 -6.06
C LEU A 19 -1.89 8.54 -5.68
N ALA A 20 -2.12 7.22 -5.59
CA ALA A 20 -3.42 6.67 -5.22
C ALA A 20 -3.87 7.08 -3.81
N VAL A 21 -2.96 7.09 -2.84
CA VAL A 21 -3.22 7.54 -1.46
C VAL A 21 -3.56 9.03 -1.42
N VAL A 22 -2.83 9.88 -2.15
CA VAL A 22 -3.11 11.32 -2.22
C VAL A 22 -4.48 11.57 -2.85
N LEU A 23 -4.83 10.87 -3.94
CA LEU A 23 -6.15 10.95 -4.56
C LEU A 23 -7.27 10.53 -3.61
N LEU A 24 -7.06 9.45 -2.85
CA LEU A 24 -8.02 8.99 -1.85
C LEU A 24 -8.16 9.96 -0.66
N GLY A 25 -7.07 10.67 -0.32
CA GLY A 25 -7.07 11.73 0.70
C GLY A 25 -7.86 12.98 0.28
N LEU A 26 -7.84 13.34 -1.00
CA LEU A 26 -8.57 14.50 -1.55
C LEU A 26 -10.10 14.30 -1.56
N LEU A 27 -10.58 13.05 -1.53
CA LEU A 27 -12.00 12.73 -1.54
C LEU A 27 -12.74 13.08 -0.22
N ASN A 28 -12.07 13.75 0.74
CA ASN A 28 -12.54 14.41 1.98
C ASN A 28 -13.49 13.62 2.91
N SER A 29 -13.86 12.39 2.54
CA SER A 29 -14.89 11.61 3.22
C SER A 29 -14.28 10.77 4.35
N PHE A 30 -13.02 10.34 4.25
CA PHE A 30 -12.39 9.56 5.32
C PHE A 30 -10.85 9.51 5.26
N PRO A 31 -10.13 10.45 5.90
CA PRO A 31 -8.67 10.49 5.86
C PRO A 31 -8.00 9.30 6.57
N TRP A 32 -8.69 8.64 7.52
CA TRP A 32 -8.13 7.51 8.28
C TRP A 32 -7.90 6.26 7.44
N LEU A 33 -8.80 5.95 6.49
CA LEU A 33 -8.59 4.82 5.57
C LEU A 33 -7.42 5.09 4.61
N SER A 34 -7.29 6.31 4.09
CA SER A 34 -6.15 6.70 3.26
C SER A 34 -4.84 6.56 4.03
N TYR A 35 -4.81 6.97 5.30
CA TYR A 35 -3.66 6.79 6.18
C TYR A 35 -3.34 5.30 6.47
N ALA A 36 -4.34 4.48 6.76
CA ALA A 36 -4.14 3.05 7.02
C ALA A 36 -3.61 2.31 5.77
N LEU A 37 -4.17 2.61 4.59
CA LEU A 37 -3.68 2.06 3.32
C LEU A 37 -2.24 2.50 3.02
N PHE A 38 -1.90 3.75 3.32
CA PHE A 38 -0.53 4.24 3.19
C PHE A 38 0.45 3.44 4.06
N LEU A 39 0.15 3.22 5.34
CA LEU A 39 1.03 2.51 6.26
C LEU A 39 1.22 1.03 5.88
N ILE A 40 0.14 0.33 5.56
CA ILE A 40 0.20 -1.10 5.21
C ILE A 40 1.01 -1.29 3.91
N PHE A 41 0.77 -0.42 2.92
CA PHE A 41 1.48 -0.49 1.65
C PHE A 41 2.97 -0.14 1.81
N LEU A 42 3.28 0.92 2.58
CA LEU A 42 4.67 1.30 2.87
C LEU A 42 5.42 0.19 3.61
N GLY A 43 4.80 -0.44 4.60
CA GLY A 43 5.39 -1.57 5.34
C GLY A 43 5.71 -2.76 4.43
N GLY A 44 4.78 -3.13 3.54
CA GLY A 44 4.98 -4.23 2.59
C GLY A 44 6.11 -3.99 1.60
N VAL A 45 6.20 -2.77 1.04
CA VAL A 45 7.28 -2.41 0.10
C VAL A 45 8.64 -2.33 0.79
N LEU A 46 8.71 -1.91 2.05
CA LEU A 46 9.97 -1.90 2.82
C LEU A 46 10.53 -3.32 3.02
N ILE A 47 9.69 -4.30 3.35
CA ILE A 47 10.11 -5.69 3.49
C ILE A 47 10.61 -6.22 2.14
N LEU A 48 9.86 -5.95 1.05
CA LEU A 48 10.27 -6.34 -0.30
C LEU A 48 11.59 -5.68 -0.74
N PHE A 49 11.85 -4.44 -0.28
CA PHE A 49 13.09 -3.71 -0.54
C PHE A 49 14.29 -4.37 0.13
N THR A 50 14.17 -4.71 1.42
CA THR A 50 15.25 -5.41 2.13
C THR A 50 15.57 -6.76 1.49
N TYR A 51 14.54 -7.50 1.04
CA TYR A 51 14.73 -8.75 0.33
C TYR A 51 15.49 -8.55 -0.99
N ILE A 52 14.99 -7.71 -1.90
CA ILE A 52 15.60 -7.52 -3.23
C ILE A 52 16.99 -6.89 -3.14
N SER A 53 17.21 -5.94 -2.22
CA SER A 53 18.52 -5.32 -1.99
C SER A 53 19.56 -6.32 -1.48
N SER A 54 19.14 -7.37 -0.77
CA SER A 54 20.06 -8.44 -0.32
C SER A 54 20.43 -9.43 -1.44
N LEU A 55 19.66 -9.47 -2.52
CA LEU A 55 19.77 -10.46 -3.61
C LEU A 55 20.48 -9.94 -4.86
N SER A 56 20.49 -8.63 -5.11
CA SER A 56 20.99 -8.10 -6.39
C SER A 56 22.38 -7.46 -6.28
N SER A 57 23.33 -7.99 -7.04
CA SER A 57 24.57 -7.29 -7.39
C SER A 57 24.24 -6.06 -8.24
N THR A 58 24.64 -4.89 -7.77
CA THR A 58 24.43 -3.57 -8.37
C THR A 58 24.85 -3.50 -9.84
N HIS A 59 23.91 -3.58 -10.79
CA HIS A 59 24.15 -3.12 -12.17
C HIS A 59 23.36 -1.84 -12.41
N LEU A 60 24.08 -0.81 -12.84
CA LEU A 60 23.65 0.59 -12.83
C LEU A 60 22.41 0.82 -13.71
N PHE A 61 21.51 1.63 -13.17
CA PHE A 61 20.23 2.05 -13.73
C PHE A 61 20.33 2.50 -15.19
N THR A 62 19.52 1.90 -16.06
CA THR A 62 19.25 2.45 -17.39
C THR A 62 18.23 3.59 -17.29
N SER A 63 18.56 4.75 -17.87
CA SER A 63 17.83 6.03 -17.83
C SER A 63 16.31 6.00 -18.12
N GLY A 64 15.79 4.93 -18.75
CA GLY A 64 14.38 4.83 -19.16
C GLY A 64 13.35 4.85 -18.02
N GLY A 65 13.71 4.40 -16.80
CA GLY A 65 12.78 4.31 -15.68
C GLY A 65 12.28 5.64 -15.12
N PHE A 66 13.04 6.72 -15.31
CA PHE A 66 12.66 8.03 -14.79
C PHE A 66 11.49 8.65 -15.58
N LYS A 67 11.37 8.32 -16.87
CA LYS A 67 10.30 8.86 -17.74
C LYS A 67 8.92 8.35 -17.34
N THR A 68 8.80 7.09 -16.92
CA THR A 68 7.51 6.52 -16.48
C THR A 68 7.06 7.07 -15.15
N VAL A 69 7.99 7.31 -14.22
CA VAL A 69 7.64 7.93 -12.93
C VAL A 69 7.19 9.37 -13.13
N ALA A 70 7.88 10.13 -13.98
CA ALA A 70 7.50 11.49 -14.33
C ALA A 70 6.08 11.57 -14.93
N SER A 71 5.65 10.62 -15.77
CA SER A 71 4.29 10.64 -16.33
C SER A 71 3.19 10.45 -15.28
N PHE A 72 3.43 9.65 -14.23
CA PHE A 72 2.47 9.49 -13.13
C PHE A 72 2.33 10.76 -12.29
N PHE A 73 3.46 11.44 -12.02
CA PHE A 73 3.42 12.73 -11.29
C PHE A 73 2.67 13.81 -12.07
N ILE A 74 2.84 13.86 -13.40
CA ILE A 74 2.08 14.80 -14.24
C ILE A 74 0.58 14.49 -14.17
N LEU A 75 0.18 13.21 -14.20
CA LEU A 75 -1.22 12.83 -14.09
C LEU A 75 -1.84 13.24 -12.73
N GLY A 76 -1.11 13.05 -11.63
CA GLY A 76 -1.57 13.52 -10.31
C GLY A 76 -1.64 15.04 -10.19
N ALA A 77 -0.68 15.75 -10.80
CA ALA A 77 -0.70 17.21 -10.82
C ALA A 77 -1.90 17.75 -11.60
N VAL A 78 -2.27 17.14 -12.73
CA VAL A 78 -3.49 17.51 -13.50
C VAL A 78 -4.75 17.32 -12.66
N LEU A 79 -4.84 16.25 -11.88
CA LEU A 79 -5.96 15.98 -10.98
C LEU A 79 -6.04 16.96 -9.79
N LEU A 80 -4.90 17.47 -9.31
CA LEU A 80 -4.86 18.50 -8.27
C LEU A 80 -5.22 19.90 -8.80
N LEU A 81 -4.95 20.15 -10.09
CA LEU A 81 -5.26 21.40 -10.79
C LEU A 81 -6.73 21.50 -11.22
N THR A 82 -7.60 20.56 -10.84
CA THR A 82 -9.05 20.74 -10.92
C THR A 82 -9.61 21.16 -9.57
N PRO A 83 -9.29 22.37 -9.03
CA PRO A 83 -10.09 22.88 -7.94
C PRO A 83 -11.44 23.31 -8.53
N GLU A 84 -12.52 22.89 -7.86
CA GLU A 84 -13.84 23.56 -7.90
C GLU A 84 -14.70 23.40 -9.16
N ALA A 85 -14.21 22.87 -10.29
CA ALA A 85 -15.09 22.61 -11.45
C ALA A 85 -16.13 21.48 -11.22
N LEU A 86 -15.95 20.65 -10.19
CA LEU A 86 -16.87 19.56 -9.84
C LEU A 86 -17.77 19.87 -8.64
N SER A 87 -17.50 20.93 -7.87
CA SER A 87 -18.33 21.29 -6.71
C SER A 87 -19.66 21.96 -7.11
N GLU A 88 -19.78 22.44 -8.35
CA GLU A 88 -20.96 23.17 -8.84
C GLU A 88 -21.86 22.34 -9.79
N VAL A 89 -21.47 21.13 -10.20
CA VAL A 89 -22.19 20.32 -11.24
C VAL A 89 -23.00 19.16 -10.65
N GLY A 90 -23.21 19.12 -9.34
CA GLY A 90 -23.83 17.97 -8.68
C GLY A 90 -24.97 18.30 -7.75
N GLY A 91 -26.10 18.81 -8.26
CA GLY A 91 -27.39 18.85 -7.56
C GLY A 91 -27.97 17.47 -7.18
N TRP A 92 -27.12 16.47 -7.07
CA TRP A 92 -27.36 15.11 -6.60
C TRP A 92 -26.50 14.90 -5.36
N GLY A 93 -26.69 15.81 -4.39
CA GLY A 93 -26.10 15.67 -3.07
C GLY A 93 -26.59 14.37 -2.47
N LEU A 94 -25.76 13.33 -2.51
CA LEU A 94 -25.87 12.22 -1.59
C LEU A 94 -26.05 12.85 -0.21
N PRO A 95 -27.05 12.40 0.58
CA PRO A 95 -27.19 12.92 1.93
C PRO A 95 -25.84 12.79 2.62
N PRO A 96 -25.43 13.75 3.47
CA PRO A 96 -24.23 13.64 4.26
C PRO A 96 -24.43 12.46 5.22
N HIS A 97 -24.20 11.25 4.72
CA HIS A 97 -24.24 10.05 5.50
C HIS A 97 -23.12 10.23 6.49
N ASN A 98 -23.48 10.43 7.75
CA ASN A 98 -22.55 10.82 8.78
C ASN A 98 -21.62 9.62 9.00
N ILE A 99 -20.44 9.64 8.38
CA ILE A 99 -19.55 8.48 8.24
C ILE A 99 -19.01 8.04 9.62
N ASN A 100 -19.05 8.96 10.60
CA ASN A 100 -18.87 8.68 12.03
C ASN A 100 -19.86 7.63 12.58
N MET A 101 -21.03 7.50 11.95
CA MET A 101 -22.05 6.51 12.26
C MET A 101 -21.63 5.13 11.73
N LEU A 102 -21.01 5.05 10.54
CA LEU A 102 -20.51 3.80 9.94
C LEU A 102 -19.36 3.18 10.75
N ILE A 103 -18.47 4.00 11.32
CA ILE A 103 -17.41 3.51 12.23
C ILE A 103 -18.03 2.95 13.52
N LYS A 104 -19.02 3.64 14.08
CA LYS A 104 -19.75 3.14 15.27
C LYS A 104 -20.51 1.86 14.98
N GLU A 105 -20.99 1.69 13.75
CA GLU A 105 -21.68 0.49 13.29
C GLU A 105 -20.72 -0.71 13.14
N LEU A 106 -19.47 -0.49 12.75
CA LEU A 106 -18.42 -1.52 12.72
C LEU A 106 -18.10 -2.07 14.13
N PHE A 107 -18.10 -1.22 15.15
CA PHE A 107 -17.83 -1.63 16.54
C PHE A 107 -19.05 -2.24 17.26
N THR A 108 -20.10 -2.62 16.52
CA THR A 108 -21.26 -3.30 17.11
C THR A 108 -20.93 -4.73 17.53
N PRO A 109 -21.64 -5.27 18.55
CA PRO A 109 -21.36 -6.60 19.09
C PRO A 109 -21.53 -7.74 18.06
N ILE A 110 -22.29 -7.54 16.98
CA ILE A 110 -22.44 -8.53 15.91
C ILE A 110 -21.11 -8.83 15.19
N PHE A 111 -20.19 -7.86 15.13
CA PHE A 111 -18.89 -8.00 14.48
C PHE A 111 -17.80 -8.58 15.39
N TYR A 112 -18.09 -8.85 16.67
CA TYR A 112 -17.11 -9.44 17.59
C TYR A 112 -16.51 -10.76 17.07
N LEU A 113 -17.33 -11.61 16.45
CA LEU A 113 -16.88 -12.88 15.84
C LEU A 113 -15.88 -12.65 14.70
N ILE A 114 -16.09 -11.61 13.88
CA ILE A 114 -15.18 -11.24 12.81
C ILE A 114 -13.84 -10.73 13.36
N TYR A 115 -13.88 -9.93 14.44
CA TYR A 115 -12.65 -9.48 15.10
C TYR A 115 -11.87 -10.65 15.72
N LEU A 116 -12.56 -11.60 16.35
CA LEU A 116 -11.94 -12.80 16.91
C LEU A 116 -11.29 -13.66 15.81
N TYR A 117 -11.95 -13.82 14.66
CA TYR A 117 -11.37 -14.51 13.51
C TYR A 117 -10.11 -13.82 12.98
N LEU A 118 -10.14 -12.48 12.80
CA LEU A 118 -9.00 -11.71 12.31
C LEU A 118 -7.79 -11.81 13.25
N PHE A 119 -8.05 -11.74 14.56
CA PHE A 119 -7.02 -11.91 15.58
C PHE A 119 -6.40 -13.31 15.54
N ALA A 120 -7.23 -14.36 15.47
CA ALA A 120 -6.75 -15.75 15.37
C ALA A 120 -5.94 -15.97 14.07
N TYR A 121 -6.36 -15.37 12.96
CA TYR A 121 -5.63 -15.43 11.68
C TYR A 121 -4.24 -14.77 11.77
N LEU A 122 -4.14 -13.58 12.36
CA LEU A 122 -2.84 -12.93 12.56
C LEU A 122 -1.93 -13.73 13.52
N LEU A 123 -2.51 -14.33 14.56
CA LEU A 123 -1.75 -15.16 15.50
C LEU A 123 -1.22 -16.43 14.85
N ILE A 124 -2.03 -17.13 14.06
CA ILE A 124 -1.61 -18.36 13.39
C ILE A 124 -0.57 -18.09 12.29
N THR A 125 -0.71 -16.99 11.55
CA THR A 125 0.30 -16.58 10.56
C THR A 125 1.62 -16.21 11.22
N LEU A 126 1.62 -15.52 12.36
CA LEU A 126 2.83 -15.25 13.13
C LEU A 126 3.50 -16.54 13.64
N LEU A 127 2.74 -17.48 14.19
CA LEU A 127 3.27 -18.78 14.61
C LEU A 127 3.88 -19.54 13.43
N TYR A 128 3.19 -19.55 12.29
CA TYR A 128 3.67 -20.22 11.09
C TYR A 128 4.98 -19.61 10.58
N VAL A 129 5.08 -18.28 10.54
CA VAL A 129 6.33 -17.59 10.20
C VAL A 129 7.46 -17.96 11.17
N VAL A 130 7.21 -18.01 12.49
CA VAL A 130 8.22 -18.44 13.47
C VAL A 130 8.67 -19.89 13.25
N VAL A 131 7.75 -20.79 12.93
CA VAL A 131 8.07 -22.19 12.60
C VAL A 131 8.92 -22.27 11.34
N ILE A 132 8.55 -21.55 10.28
CA ILE A 132 9.35 -21.43 9.04
C ILE A 132 10.75 -20.95 9.38
N MET A 133 10.89 -19.82 10.10
CA MET A 133 12.21 -19.27 10.43
C MET A 133 13.09 -20.32 11.13
N LYS A 134 12.55 -21.09 12.09
CA LYS A 134 13.30 -22.15 12.79
C LYS A 134 13.75 -23.29 11.88
N ILE A 135 12.96 -23.65 10.86
CA ILE A 135 13.33 -24.72 9.90
C ILE A 135 14.45 -24.24 8.95
N TYR A 136 14.39 -22.99 8.49
CA TYR A 136 15.39 -22.40 7.58
C TYR A 136 16.69 -21.95 8.28
N TYR A 137 16.77 -22.02 9.61
CA TYR A 137 18.05 -21.95 10.36
C TYR A 137 18.83 -23.27 10.36
N ALA A 138 18.41 -24.30 9.60
CA ALA A 138 19.27 -25.43 9.30
C ALA A 138 20.57 -24.92 8.64
N PRO A 139 21.75 -25.34 9.15
CA PRO A 139 22.99 -24.61 8.94
C PRO A 139 23.37 -24.57 7.45
N LEU A 140 23.45 -23.36 6.89
CA LEU A 140 24.23 -23.03 5.68
C LEU A 140 25.75 -23.15 5.94
N ARG A 141 26.14 -24.17 6.70
CA ARG A 141 27.47 -24.74 6.66
C ARG A 141 27.24 -26.21 6.37
N SER A 142 27.34 -26.60 5.09
CA SER A 142 27.75 -27.97 4.81
C SER A 142 29.03 -28.19 5.61
N ALA A 143 28.95 -29.06 6.62
CA ALA A 143 30.14 -29.56 7.26
C ALA A 143 30.76 -30.56 6.26
N LEU A 144 31.47 -30.01 5.27
CA LEU A 144 32.54 -30.60 4.45
C LEU A 144 32.91 -29.64 3.32
#